data_AF-A0A5D0XJI0-F1
#
_entry.id   AF-A0A5D0XJI0-F1
#
_cell.length_a   1.000
_cell.length_b   1.000
_cell.length_c   1.000
_cell.angle_alpha   90.00
_cell.angle_beta   90.00
_cell.angle_gamma   90.00
#
_symmetry.space_group_name_H-M   'P 1'
#
loop_
_entity.id
_entity.type
_entity.pdbx_description
1 polymer ?
#
loop_
_entity_poly.entity_id
_entity_poly.type
_entity_poly.pdbx_seq_one_letter_code
_entity_poly.pdbx_strand_id
1 'polypeptide(L)' 'MASVNRSAKSGRFVSKATVARWPGKTTTERVGSGTKNSTTVHRSASSGQFVTQSAAGRNPGGTISQRV' A
#
# COMPACT_ATOMS: atom_id res chain seq x y z
N MET A 1 1.90 -14.11 -10.52
CA MET A 1 1.93 -13.13 -9.40
C MET A 1 2.85 -11.99 -9.79
N ALA A 2 2.33 -10.77 -9.91
CA ALA A 2 3.09 -9.59 -10.34
C ALA A 2 3.47 -8.73 -9.12
N SER A 3 4.65 -8.10 -9.16
CA SER A 3 5.01 -7.08 -8.16
C SER A 3 4.68 -5.70 -8.71
N VAL A 4 3.92 -4.93 -7.95
CA VAL A 4 3.54 -3.56 -8.28
C VAL A 4 3.92 -2.64 -7.13
N ASN A 5 4.30 -1.40 -7.44
CA ASN A 5 4.52 -0.41 -6.41
C ASN A 5 3.32 0.52 -6.34
N ARG A 6 2.87 0.87 -5.14
CA ARG A 6 1.67 1.69 -4.92
C ARG A 6 2.00 2.88 -4.02
N SER A 7 1.48 4.05 -4.37
CA SER A 7 1.59 5.24 -3.53
C SER A 7 0.56 5.21 -2.40
N ALA A 8 0.98 5.52 -1.19
CA ALA A 8 0.11 5.65 -0.03
C ALA A 8 -0.86 6.82 -0.14
N LYS A 9 -0.39 7.93 -0.71
CA LYS A 9 -1.17 9.16 -0.81
C LYS A 9 -2.31 9.07 -1.82
N SER A 10 -2.10 8.40 -2.95
CA SER A 10 -3.05 8.39 -4.07
C SER A 10 -3.61 7.01 -4.39
N GLY A 11 -3.06 5.94 -3.82
CA GLY A 11 -3.41 4.56 -4.18
C GLY A 11 -3.01 4.16 -5.61
N ARG A 12 -2.38 5.06 -6.39
CA ARG A 12 -1.97 4.81 -7.77
C ARG A 12 -0.73 3.92 -7.81
N PHE A 13 -0.63 3.11 -8.86
CA PHE A 13 0.60 2.40 -9.15
C PHE A 13 1.69 3.37 -9.61
N VAL A 14 2.91 3.16 -9.12
CA VAL A 14 4.07 4.04 -9.37
C VAL A 14 5.29 3.22 -9.80
N SER A 15 6.24 3.90 -10.43
CA SER A 15 7.48 3.28 -10.88
C SER A 15 8.44 3.00 -9.72
N LYS A 16 9.42 2.13 -9.95
CA LYS A 16 10.51 1.87 -8.99
C LYS A 16 11.31 3.15 -8.66
N ALA A 17 11.44 4.08 -9.61
CA ALA A 17 12.11 5.35 -9.35
C ALA A 17 11.35 6.19 -8.31
N THR A 18 10.01 6.17 -8.33
CA THR A 18 9.20 6.83 -7.31
C THR A 18 9.39 6.19 -5.94
N VAL A 19 9.52 4.85 -5.88
CA VAL A 19 9.82 4.13 -4.63
C VAL A 19 11.18 4.53 -4.08
N ALA A 20 12.22 4.57 -4.92
CA ALA A 20 13.56 4.98 -4.50
C ALA A 20 13.59 6.42 -3.97
N ARG A 21 12.81 7.32 -4.58
CA ARG A 21 12.73 8.73 -4.18
C ARG A 21 11.87 8.95 -2.93
N TRP A 22 10.89 8.10 -2.66
CA TRP A 22 9.96 8.22 -1.53
C TRP A 22 9.66 6.88 -0.84
N PRO A 23 10.68 6.20 -0.28
CA PRO A 23 10.52 4.84 0.23
C PRO A 23 9.48 4.74 1.36
N GLY A 24 9.32 5.80 2.17
CA GLY A 24 8.34 5.84 3.25
C GLY A 24 6.88 6.14 2.83
N LYS A 25 6.63 6.38 1.54
CA LYS A 25 5.31 6.78 0.99
C LYS A 25 4.81 5.85 -0.10
N THR A 26 5.53 4.76 -0.34
CA THR A 26 5.20 3.76 -1.36
C THR A 26 5.40 2.37 -0.81
N THR A 27 4.57 1.41 -1.20
CA THR A 27 4.79 -0.01 -0.90
C THR A 27 5.04 -0.80 -2.18
N THR A 28 5.73 -1.91 -2.02
CA THR A 28 5.82 -2.95 -3.04
C THR A 28 4.90 -4.09 -2.64
N GLU A 29 3.95 -4.42 -3.50
CA GLU A 29 2.91 -5.40 -3.23
C GLU A 29 2.88 -6.47 -4.31
N ARG A 30 2.40 -7.66 -3.93
CA ARG A 30 2.23 -8.78 -4.84
C ARG A 30 0.75 -8.90 -5.19
N VAL A 31 0.42 -8.74 -6.46
CA VAL A 31 -0.95 -8.88 -6.99
C VAL A 31 -1.05 -10.15 -7.83
N GLY A 32 -2.14 -10.90 -7.69
CA GLY A 32 -2.35 -12.15 -8.42
C GLY A 32 -3.69 -12.80 -8.10
N SER A 33 -4.04 -13.83 -8.88
CA SER A 33 -5.33 -14.54 -8.89
C SER A 33 -5.67 -15.37 -7.63
N GLY A 34 -4.95 -15.18 -6.52
CA GLY A 34 -5.14 -15.93 -5.27
C GLY A 34 -5.79 -15.14 -4.13
N THR A 35 -5.83 -13.81 -4.22
CA THR A 35 -6.49 -12.95 -3.22
C THR A 35 -7.94 -12.75 -3.62
N LYS A 36 -8.88 -13.22 -2.79
CA LYS A 36 -10.33 -13.11 -3.05
C LYS A 36 -10.82 -11.65 -3.01
N ASN A 37 -9.94 -10.70 -2.68
CA ASN A 37 -10.21 -9.25 -2.61
C ASN A 37 -11.45 -8.92 -1.77
N SER A 38 -11.79 -9.80 -0.82
CA SER A 38 -12.98 -9.66 0.01
C SER A 38 -12.70 -8.81 1.24
N THR A 39 -11.45 -8.80 1.71
CA THR A 39 -11.10 -8.18 2.99
C THR A 39 -10.33 -6.90 2.76
N THR A 40 -10.89 -5.78 3.22
CA THR A 40 -10.17 -4.51 3.23
C THR A 40 -9.18 -4.51 4.39
N VAL A 41 -7.90 -4.29 4.08
CA VAL A 41 -6.82 -4.14 5.07
C VAL A 41 -6.10 -2.82 4.85
N HIS A 42 -5.55 -2.28 5.93
CA HIS A 42 -4.76 -1.06 5.89
C HIS A 42 -3.30 -1.39 6.23
N ARG A 43 -2.34 -0.90 5.44
CA ARG A 43 -0.90 -1.07 5.68
C ARG A 43 -0.18 0.25 5.72
N SER A 44 0.73 0.42 6.67
CA SER A 44 1.68 1.53 6.67
C SER A 44 2.63 1.41 5.48
N ALA A 45 2.83 2.51 4.77
CA ALA A 45 3.72 2.52 3.61
C ALA A 45 5.21 2.59 3.96
N SER A 46 5.55 3.07 5.16
CA SER A 46 6.93 3.13 5.62
C SER A 46 7.42 1.84 6.23
N SER A 47 6.56 1.18 7.02
CA SER A 47 6.94 -0.04 7.76
C SER A 47 6.39 -1.32 7.14
N GLY A 48 5.41 -1.21 6.23
CA GLY A 48 4.69 -2.38 5.71
C GLY A 48 3.85 -3.11 6.75
N GLN A 49 3.67 -2.59 7.96
CA GLN A 49 2.86 -3.24 8.99
C GLN A 49 1.37 -3.01 8.71
N PHE A 50 0.53 -3.98 9.08
CA PHE A 50 -0.91 -3.78 9.10
C PHE A 50 -1.26 -2.79 10.20
N VAL A 51 -2.16 -1.87 9.89
CA VAL A 51 -2.63 -0.84 10.81
C VAL A 51 -4.15 -0.85 10.85
N THR A 52 -4.72 -0.24 11.88
CA THR A 52 -6.18 -0.13 12.01
C THR A 52 -6.72 0.94 11.06
N GLN A 53 -8.03 0.88 10.78
CA GLN A 53 -8.72 1.92 10.01
C GLN A 53 -8.57 3.31 10.66
N SER A 54 -8.59 3.40 11.99
CA SER A 54 -8.37 4.65 12.72
C SER A 54 -6.96 5.21 12.48
N ALA A 55 -5.93 4.37 12.50
CA ALA A 55 -4.57 4.77 12.17
C ALA A 55 -4.46 5.21 10.69
N ALA A 56 -5.15 4.54 9.79
CA ALA A 56 -5.24 4.94 8.39
C ALA A 56 -5.90 6.31 8.21
N GLY A 57 -6.97 6.59 8.97
CA GLY A 57 -7.65 7.89 8.98
C GLY A 57 -6.79 9.02 9.53
N ARG A 58 -5.94 8.74 10.53
CA ARG A 58 -4.98 9.72 11.08
C ARG A 58 -3.79 10.00 10.14
N ASN A 59 -3.42 9.04 9.30
CA ASN A 59 -2.31 9.16 8.35
C ASN A 59 -2.70 8.66 6.95
N PRO A 60 -3.61 9.36 6.25
CA PRO A 60 -4.09 8.93 4.94
C PRO A 60 -2.99 9.00 3.88
N GLY A 61 -2.02 9.90 4.03
CA GLY A 61 -0.88 10.03 3.10
C GLY A 61 0.25 9.02 3.30
N GLY A 62 0.18 8.20 4.35
CA GLY A 62 1.21 7.21 4.70
C GLY A 62 0.65 5.81 4.91
N THR A 63 -0.64 5.60 4.63
CA THR A 63 -1.32 4.31 4.79
C THR A 63 -1.97 3.92 3.48
N ILE A 64 -1.88 2.65 3.12
CA ILE A 64 -2.50 2.07 1.93
C ILE A 64 -3.69 1.24 2.36
N SER A 65 -4.84 1.54 1.78
CA SER A 65 -6.02 0.68 1.86
C SER A 65 -6.02 -0.24 0.64
N GLN A 66 -6.05 -1.54 0.89
CA GLN A 66 -6.06 -2.56 -0.16
C GLN A 66 -7.06 -3.65 0.16
N ARG A 67 -7.45 -4.39 -0.87
CA ARG A 67 -8.26 -5.59 -0.73
C ARG A 67 -7.38 -6.81 -0.95
N VAL A 68 -7.50 -7.79 -0.07
CA VAL A 68 -6.84 -9.10 -0.13
C VAL A 68 -7.88 -10.22 -0.14
#